data_AF-A0AA43CTL3-F1
#
_entry.id   AF-A0AA43CTL3-F1
#
_cell.length_a   1.000
_cell.length_b   1.000
_cell.length_c   1.000
_cell.angle_alpha   90.00
_cell.angle_beta   90.00
_cell.angle_gamma   90.00
#
_symmetry.space_group_name_H-M   'P 1'
#
loop_
_entity.id
_entity.type
_entity.pdbx_description
1 polymer ?
#
loop_
_entity_poly.entity_id
_entity_poly.type
_entity_poly.pdbx_seq_one_letter_code
_entity_poly.pdbx_strand_id
1 'polypeptide(L)'
;MIKRFEGNPVAIGLASMIAVLVVISLVIGVVWSLPPRAGNPGSTADGSVPQLDIPALEDNEPLQTYAVISERPVFNESRLPVLEQELDEDEEDVEEEVDAPDVQLSGVIITPTMRMATLKSADLNESLVAFEGQPLEGDFGTWQVSQIKAREVTLSSASGESLNLKLEVHDMRIAEPPKMAVPEQKEPDEPAAQTAENSDAPLSRAEEIRQRIAQRREELRRAAEAKADDEEPEADYRSAIQSMINRPDRNNTDKDGNRKKK
;
A
#
# COMPACT_ATOMS: atom_id res chain seq x y z
N MET A 1 -39.73 13.24 -67.37
CA MET A 1 -38.80 14.32 -67.76
C MET A 1 -37.37 13.90 -67.44
N ILE A 2 -36.63 13.25 -68.35
CA ILE A 2 -35.14 13.33 -68.45
C ILE A 2 -34.82 12.91 -69.90
N LYS A 3 -34.65 13.88 -70.81
CA LYS A 3 -34.18 13.65 -72.19
C LYS A 3 -33.20 14.76 -72.60
N ARG A 4 -32.18 14.98 -71.75
CA ARG A 4 -31.20 16.08 -71.91
C ARG A 4 -29.74 15.66 -71.83
N PHE A 5 -29.43 14.35 -71.85
CA PHE A 5 -28.06 13.86 -71.74
C PHE A 5 -27.61 12.94 -72.89
N GLU A 6 -28.41 12.78 -73.95
CA GLU A 6 -28.03 12.05 -75.16
C GLU A 6 -26.98 12.86 -75.95
N GLY A 7 -25.70 12.71 -75.59
CA GLY A 7 -24.57 13.24 -76.36
C GLY A 7 -23.38 13.77 -75.58
N ASN A 8 -23.49 13.95 -74.25
CA ASN A 8 -22.36 14.44 -73.45
C ASN A 8 -21.64 13.28 -72.73
N PRO A 9 -20.41 12.90 -73.16
CA PRO A 9 -19.67 11.79 -72.55
C PRO A 9 -19.37 12.05 -71.07
N VAL A 10 -19.22 13.32 -70.67
CA VAL A 10 -18.98 13.69 -69.27
C VAL A 10 -20.21 13.42 -68.41
N ALA A 11 -21.41 13.70 -68.92
CA ALA A 11 -22.65 13.45 -68.18
C ALA A 11 -22.93 11.94 -68.02
N ILE A 12 -22.60 11.14 -69.03
CA ILE A 12 -22.68 9.68 -68.96
C ILE A 12 -21.66 9.14 -67.94
N GLY A 13 -20.43 9.66 -67.95
CA GLY A 13 -19.39 9.31 -66.99
C GLY A 13 -19.79 9.64 -65.55
N LEU A 14 -20.35 10.83 -65.33
CA LEU A 14 -20.77 11.29 -64.01
C LEU A 14 -22.00 10.49 -63.51
N ALA A 15 -22.97 10.20 -64.38
CA ALA A 15 -24.12 9.36 -64.03
C ALA A 15 -23.70 7.93 -63.68
N SER A 16 -22.74 7.36 -64.40
CA SER A 16 -22.14 6.06 -64.09
C SER A 16 -21.46 6.07 -62.71
N MET A 17 -20.67 7.11 -62.42
CA MET A 17 -19.99 7.25 -61.14
C MET A 17 -20.97 7.39 -59.96
N ILE A 18 -22.04 8.17 -60.13
CA ILE A 18 -23.10 8.28 -59.10
C ILE A 18 -23.81 6.94 -58.90
N ALA A 19 -24.13 6.21 -59.97
CA ALA A 19 -24.76 4.89 -59.86
C ALA A 19 -23.88 3.91 -59.09
N VAL A 20 -22.56 3.91 -59.35
CA VAL A 20 -21.58 3.09 -58.61
C VAL A 20 -21.54 3.49 -57.13
N LEU A 21 -21.52 4.80 -56.82
CA LEU A 21 -21.54 5.28 -55.44
C LEU A 21 -22.80 4.84 -54.68
N VAL A 22 -23.97 4.91 -55.32
CA VAL A 22 -25.23 4.46 -54.71
C VAL A 22 -25.19 2.96 -54.43
N VAL A 23 -24.63 2.15 -55.34
CA VAL A 23 -24.47 0.70 -55.11
C VAL A 23 -23.51 0.43 -53.95
N ILE A 24 -22.39 1.15 -53.86
CA ILE A 24 -21.43 1.02 -52.75
C ILE A 24 -22.10 1.41 -51.42
N SER A 25 -22.83 2.52 -51.36
CA SER A 25 -23.56 2.93 -50.16
C SER A 25 -24.60 1.90 -49.74
N LEU A 26 -25.29 1.27 -50.68
CA LEU A 26 -26.27 0.21 -50.38
C LEU A 26 -25.57 -1.03 -49.81
N VAL A 27 -24.44 -1.45 -50.38
CA VAL A 27 -23.65 -2.58 -49.85
C VAL A 27 -23.16 -2.29 -48.44
N ILE A 28 -22.64 -1.09 -48.17
CA ILE A 28 -22.20 -0.70 -46.82
C ILE A 28 -23.38 -0.71 -45.85
N GLY A 29 -24.54 -0.18 -46.24
CA GLY A 29 -25.75 -0.20 -45.42
C GLY A 29 -26.19 -1.61 -45.06
N VAL A 30 -26.12 -2.55 -46.01
CA VAL A 30 -26.41 -3.97 -45.74
C VAL A 30 -25.37 -4.57 -44.79
N VAL A 31 -24.08 -4.32 -45.00
CA VAL A 31 -22.99 -4.81 -44.12
C VAL A 31 -23.16 -4.32 -42.68
N TRP A 32 -23.53 -3.06 -42.50
CA TRP A 32 -23.78 -2.48 -41.17
C TRP A 32 -25.09 -2.96 -40.52
N SER A 33 -26.06 -3.43 -41.33
CA SER A 33 -27.32 -3.98 -40.85
C SER A 33 -27.24 -5.48 -40.52
N LEU A 34 -26.15 -6.16 -40.85
CA LEU A 34 -25.96 -7.55 -40.43
C LEU A 34 -25.66 -7.57 -38.92
N PRO A 35 -26.34 -8.42 -38.13
CA PRO A 35 -25.98 -8.60 -36.73
C PRO A 35 -24.51 -9.03 -36.64
N PRO A 36 -23.75 -8.52 -35.65
CA PRO A 36 -22.37 -8.91 -35.46
C PRO A 36 -22.32 -10.43 -35.31
N ARG A 37 -21.77 -11.11 -36.31
CA ARG A 37 -21.55 -12.55 -36.26
C ARG A 37 -20.46 -12.77 -35.21
N ALA A 38 -20.85 -13.26 -34.03
CA ALA A 38 -19.91 -13.93 -33.16
C ALA A 38 -19.25 -15.04 -34.00
N GLY A 39 -17.93 -15.00 -34.11
CA GLY A 39 -17.19 -16.05 -34.79
C GLY A 39 -17.59 -17.40 -34.20
N ASN A 40 -17.91 -18.36 -35.05
CA ASN A 40 -18.08 -19.74 -34.63
C ASN A 40 -16.80 -20.14 -33.85
N PRO A 41 -16.89 -20.66 -32.62
CA PRO A 41 -15.73 -21.01 -31.79
C PRO A 41 -15.02 -22.22 -32.41
N GLY A 42 -14.24 -21.98 -33.46
CA GLY A 42 -13.56 -23.03 -34.23
C GLY A 42 -13.00 -22.60 -35.58
N SER A 43 -13.15 -21.34 -36.01
CA SER A 43 -12.47 -20.85 -37.22
C SER A 43 -11.54 -19.68 -36.89
N THR A 44 -10.33 -20.04 -36.49
CA THR A 44 -9.23 -19.12 -36.23
C THR A 44 -8.67 -18.61 -37.55
N ALA A 45 -8.99 -17.36 -37.89
CA ALA A 45 -8.12 -16.52 -38.68
C ALA A 45 -7.68 -15.36 -37.77
N ASP A 46 -6.47 -15.53 -37.23
CA ASP A 46 -5.55 -14.54 -36.69
C ASP A 46 -6.15 -13.39 -35.85
N GLY A 47 -6.09 -13.56 -34.53
CA GLY A 47 -6.56 -12.59 -33.56
C GLY A 47 -6.54 -13.23 -32.18
N SER A 48 -5.35 -13.42 -31.62
CA SER A 48 -5.19 -13.90 -30.25
C SER A 48 -5.76 -12.87 -29.28
N VAL A 49 -7.03 -13.02 -28.94
CA VAL A 49 -7.54 -12.52 -27.66
C VAL A 49 -7.05 -13.49 -26.59
N PRO A 50 -6.37 -13.01 -25.52
CA PRO A 50 -6.03 -13.88 -24.41
C PRO A 50 -7.35 -14.33 -23.79
N GLN A 51 -7.72 -15.57 -24.05
CA GLN A 51 -8.84 -16.20 -23.40
C GLN A 51 -8.43 -16.42 -21.96
N LEU A 52 -9.00 -15.61 -21.06
CA LEU A 52 -8.83 -15.80 -19.63
C LEU A 52 -9.48 -17.16 -19.31
N ASP A 53 -8.64 -18.12 -18.95
CA ASP A 53 -9.07 -19.43 -18.49
C ASP A 53 -9.68 -19.24 -17.11
N ILE A 54 -10.98 -18.93 -17.07
CA ILE A 54 -11.73 -18.83 -15.83
C ILE A 54 -12.03 -20.27 -15.43
N PRO A 55 -11.46 -20.77 -14.31
CA PRO A 55 -11.76 -22.11 -13.85
C PRO A 55 -13.28 -22.22 -13.65
N ALA A 56 -13.85 -23.32 -14.15
CA ALA A 56 -15.25 -23.62 -13.92
C ALA A 56 -15.48 -23.68 -12.40
N LEU A 57 -16.29 -22.76 -11.89
CA LEU A 57 -16.69 -22.76 -10.49
C LEU A 57 -17.53 -24.00 -10.25
N GLU A 58 -17.28 -24.68 -9.14
CA GLU A 58 -18.09 -25.81 -8.70
C GLU A 58 -19.54 -25.36 -8.44
N ASP A 59 -20.48 -26.28 -8.68
CA ASP A 59 -21.90 -26.03 -8.42
C ASP A 59 -22.09 -25.69 -6.93
N ASN A 60 -22.73 -24.55 -6.65
CA ASN A 60 -22.95 -24.14 -5.28
C ASN A 60 -23.93 -25.08 -4.57
N GLU A 61 -23.72 -25.30 -3.28
CA GLU A 61 -24.67 -26.04 -2.46
C GLU A 61 -26.02 -25.32 -2.35
N PRO A 62 -27.10 -26.03 -1.98
CA PRO A 62 -28.39 -25.41 -1.71
C PRO A 62 -28.26 -24.26 -0.70
N LEU A 63 -29.00 -23.17 -0.93
CA LEU A 63 -28.91 -21.94 -0.12
C LEU A 63 -29.05 -22.18 1.39
N GLN A 64 -29.65 -23.30 1.79
CA GLN A 64 -29.98 -23.60 3.17
C GLN A 64 -28.74 -24.00 3.97
N THR A 65 -27.69 -24.52 3.33
CA THR A 65 -26.39 -24.78 3.98
C THR A 65 -25.77 -23.47 4.49
N TYR A 66 -26.05 -22.34 3.84
CA TYR A 66 -25.54 -21.03 4.21
C TYR A 66 -26.43 -20.27 5.19
N ALA A 67 -27.55 -20.85 5.66
CA ALA A 67 -28.42 -20.21 6.64
C ALA A 67 -27.70 -19.93 7.97
N VAL A 68 -26.71 -20.75 8.34
CA VAL A 68 -25.87 -20.55 9.52
C VAL A 68 -25.12 -19.20 9.49
N ILE A 69 -24.80 -18.71 8.29
CA ILE A 69 -24.08 -17.44 8.11
C ILE A 69 -24.97 -16.24 8.49
N SER A 70 -26.28 -16.30 8.21
CA SER A 70 -27.21 -15.23 8.57
C SER A 70 -27.65 -15.29 10.03
N GLU A 71 -27.60 -16.47 10.65
CA GLU A 71 -27.90 -16.67 12.07
C GLU A 71 -26.74 -16.24 12.98
N ARG A 72 -25.50 -16.28 12.48
CA ARG A 72 -24.33 -15.83 13.25
C ARG A 72 -24.30 -14.30 13.32
N PRO A 73 -24.16 -13.69 14.51
CA PRO A 73 -24.00 -12.25 14.61
C PRO A 73 -22.72 -11.79 13.88
N VAL A 74 -22.83 -10.72 13.10
CA VAL A 74 -21.71 -10.17 12.30
C VAL A 74 -20.54 -9.75 13.19
N PHE A 75 -20.83 -9.35 14.43
CA PHE A 75 -19.84 -8.96 15.41
C PHE A 75 -20.03 -9.79 16.68
N ASN A 76 -18.91 -10.26 17.24
CA ASN A 76 -18.90 -10.75 18.61
C ASN A 76 -19.19 -9.58 19.57
N GLU A 77 -20.03 -9.77 20.59
CA GLU A 77 -20.36 -8.72 21.56
C GLU A 77 -19.10 -8.18 22.26
N SER A 78 -18.15 -9.07 22.55
CA SER A 78 -16.89 -8.70 23.20
C SER A 78 -15.88 -8.03 22.27
N ARG A 79 -16.09 -8.09 20.93
CA ARG A 79 -15.13 -7.64 19.90
C ARG A 79 -13.72 -8.21 20.07
N LEU A 80 -13.58 -9.31 20.80
CA LEU A 80 -12.34 -10.04 20.97
C LEU A 80 -12.31 -11.22 19.99
N PRO A 81 -11.12 -11.63 19.52
CA PRO A 81 -10.99 -12.85 18.74
C PRO A 81 -11.53 -14.03 19.57
N VAL A 82 -12.34 -14.88 18.95
CA VAL A 82 -12.71 -16.17 19.54
C VAL A 82 -11.51 -17.08 19.33
N LEU A 83 -10.82 -17.42 20.41
CA LEU A 83 -9.81 -18.48 20.39
C LEU A 83 -10.61 -19.79 20.42
N GLU A 84 -10.57 -20.54 19.32
CA GLU A 84 -10.98 -21.93 19.34
C GLU A 84 -9.98 -22.62 20.27
N GLN A 85 -10.44 -23.02 21.46
CA GLN A 85 -9.67 -23.93 22.29
C GLN A 85 -9.66 -25.25 21.53
N GLU A 86 -8.55 -25.53 20.87
CA GLU A 86 -8.19 -26.90 20.52
C GLU A 86 -8.33 -27.70 21.82
N LEU A 87 -9.28 -28.62 21.81
CA LEU A 87 -9.38 -29.64 22.84
C LEU A 87 -8.12 -30.47 22.65
N ASP A 88 -7.09 -30.19 23.45
CA ASP A 88 -5.94 -31.05 23.59
C ASP A 88 -6.47 -32.44 23.99
N GLU A 89 -6.56 -33.34 23.01
CA GLU A 89 -6.66 -34.76 23.28
C GLU A 89 -5.32 -35.15 23.90
N ASP A 90 -5.36 -35.56 25.17
CA ASP A 90 -4.21 -36.01 25.93
C ASP A 90 -3.54 -37.22 25.22
N GLU A 91 -2.64 -36.95 24.27
CA GLU A 91 -1.61 -37.89 23.85
C GLU A 91 -0.49 -37.81 24.89
N GLU A 92 -0.45 -38.82 25.78
CA GLU A 92 0.70 -39.06 26.66
C GLU A 92 1.90 -39.45 25.78
N ASP A 93 2.62 -38.44 25.30
CA ASP A 93 3.90 -38.62 24.61
C ASP A 93 4.91 -39.22 25.59
N VAL A 94 5.36 -40.41 25.25
CA VAL A 94 6.45 -41.08 25.96
C VAL A 94 7.72 -40.27 25.72
N GLU A 95 8.21 -39.62 26.78
CA GLU A 95 9.41 -38.79 26.78
C GLU A 95 10.63 -39.60 26.32
N GLU A 96 10.96 -39.54 25.03
CA GLU A 96 12.24 -40.03 24.53
C GLU A 96 13.33 -39.02 24.90
N GLU A 97 14.35 -39.49 25.63
CA GLU A 97 15.53 -38.71 25.97
C GLU A 97 16.37 -38.50 24.71
N VAL A 98 16.05 -37.45 23.96
CA VAL A 98 16.79 -37.04 22.76
C VAL A 98 18.03 -36.24 23.12
N ASP A 99 19.10 -36.44 22.34
CA ASP A 99 20.36 -35.71 22.44
C ASP A 99 20.17 -34.20 22.18
N ALA A 100 21.21 -33.40 22.42
CA ALA A 100 21.13 -31.94 22.29
C ALA A 100 20.61 -31.50 20.91
N PRO A 101 19.58 -30.65 20.85
CA PRO A 101 18.92 -30.29 19.60
C PRO A 101 19.81 -29.39 18.73
N ASP A 102 19.99 -29.72 17.45
CA ASP A 102 20.68 -28.87 16.47
C ASP A 102 19.75 -27.75 15.97
N VAL A 103 19.58 -26.73 16.81
CA VAL A 103 18.70 -25.59 16.57
C VAL A 103 19.47 -24.27 16.57
N GLN A 104 19.08 -23.36 15.68
CA GLN A 104 19.65 -22.01 15.57
C GLN A 104 18.65 -20.95 16.03
N LEU A 105 19.10 -19.97 16.80
CA LEU A 105 18.24 -18.86 17.23
C LEU A 105 18.03 -17.87 16.07
N SER A 106 16.79 -17.76 15.58
CA SER A 106 16.41 -16.89 14.46
C SER A 106 15.83 -15.55 14.94
N GLY A 107 15.10 -15.54 16.05
CA GLY A 107 14.46 -14.33 16.55
C GLY A 107 14.14 -14.39 18.04
N VAL A 108 14.04 -13.21 18.67
CA VAL A 108 13.62 -13.07 20.07
C VAL A 108 12.61 -11.94 20.18
N ILE A 109 11.48 -12.22 20.82
CA ILE A 109 10.42 -11.24 21.10
C ILE A 109 10.25 -11.14 22.62
N ILE A 110 10.48 -9.94 23.16
CA ILE A 110 10.30 -9.64 24.58
C ILE A 110 9.21 -8.57 24.68
N THR A 111 8.10 -8.93 25.30
CA THR A 111 7.01 -8.01 25.66
C THR A 111 6.90 -7.91 27.18
N PRO A 112 6.15 -6.93 27.74
CA PRO A 112 5.95 -6.85 29.19
C PRO A 112 5.25 -8.07 29.80
N THR A 113 4.46 -8.80 29.00
CA THR A 113 3.62 -9.91 29.46
C THR A 113 4.17 -11.29 29.09
N MET A 114 5.03 -11.40 28.07
CA MET A 114 5.59 -12.69 27.62
C MET A 114 6.95 -12.53 26.92
N ARG A 115 7.74 -13.62 26.95
CA ARG A 115 8.99 -13.77 26.20
C ARG A 115 8.93 -15.03 25.36
N MET A 116 9.25 -14.89 24.08
CA MET A 116 9.32 -16.02 23.14
C MET A 116 10.54 -15.89 22.24
N ALA A 117 11.03 -17.03 21.78
CA ALA A 117 12.11 -17.16 20.83
C ALA A 117 11.64 -17.95 19.62
N THR A 118 12.11 -17.57 18.45
CA THR A 118 11.92 -18.35 17.21
C THR A 118 13.21 -19.10 16.96
N LEU A 119 13.14 -20.43 16.99
CA LEU A 119 14.23 -21.35 16.74
C LEU A 119 14.07 -21.93 15.34
N LYS A 120 15.17 -22.18 14.65
CA LYS A 120 15.18 -22.87 13.36
C LYS A 120 15.87 -24.21 13.53
N SER A 121 15.18 -25.31 13.25
CA SER A 121 15.79 -26.64 13.25
C SER A 121 16.67 -26.81 12.02
N ALA A 122 17.89 -27.34 12.21
CA ALA A 122 18.79 -27.69 11.11
C ALA A 122 18.25 -28.86 10.27
N ASP A 123 17.53 -29.79 10.90
CA ASP A 123 17.04 -31.02 10.27
C ASP A 123 15.77 -30.78 9.45
N LEU A 124 14.80 -30.05 9.98
CA LEU A 124 13.48 -29.87 9.34
C LEU A 124 13.37 -28.59 8.50
N ASN A 125 14.36 -27.68 8.55
CA ASN A 125 14.23 -26.31 8.01
C ASN A 125 12.97 -25.57 8.48
N GLU A 126 12.35 -26.04 9.56
CA GLU A 126 11.14 -25.51 10.14
C GLU A 126 11.47 -24.48 11.22
N SER A 127 10.59 -23.48 11.36
CA SER A 127 10.71 -22.45 12.38
C SER A 127 9.77 -22.79 13.52
N LEU A 128 10.33 -23.00 14.70
CA LEU A 128 9.63 -23.35 15.91
C LEU A 128 9.52 -22.14 16.83
N VAL A 129 8.40 -22.05 17.53
CA VAL A 129 8.18 -21.01 18.54
C VAL A 129 8.39 -21.64 19.90
N ALA A 130 9.18 -20.99 20.74
CA ALA A 130 9.49 -21.48 22.06
C ALA A 130 9.29 -20.38 23.10
N PHE A 131 8.56 -20.68 24.17
CA PHE A 131 8.27 -19.74 25.25
C PHE A 131 9.14 -20.01 26.46
N GLU A 132 9.48 -18.95 27.20
CA GLU A 132 10.26 -19.08 28.44
C GLU A 132 9.53 -19.94 29.47
N GLY A 133 10.18 -21.00 29.95
CA GLY A 133 9.67 -21.94 30.93
C GLY A 133 8.83 -23.08 30.35
N GLN A 134 8.64 -23.15 29.04
CA GLN A 134 7.90 -24.23 28.36
C GLN A 134 8.84 -25.24 27.70
N PRO A 135 8.40 -26.50 27.54
CA PRO A 135 9.10 -27.47 26.69
C PRO A 135 9.15 -26.95 25.25
N LEU A 136 10.17 -27.38 24.50
CA LEU A 136 10.24 -27.13 23.07
C LEU A 136 9.15 -27.92 22.37
N GLU A 137 8.38 -27.25 21.50
CA GLU A 137 7.40 -27.89 20.64
C GLU A 137 8.12 -28.77 19.59
N GLY A 138 7.66 -30.01 19.38
CA GLY A 138 8.22 -30.96 18.41
C GLY A 138 9.06 -32.10 19.03
N ASP A 139 9.80 -32.82 18.19
CA ASP A 139 10.59 -34.03 18.57
C ASP A 139 11.88 -33.70 19.35
N PHE A 140 11.85 -32.68 20.21
CA PHE A 140 12.99 -32.23 21.02
C PHE A 140 12.93 -32.74 22.48
N GLY A 141 12.06 -33.72 22.75
CA GLY A 141 11.96 -34.46 24.01
C GLY A 141 11.89 -33.55 25.24
N THR A 142 12.81 -33.75 26.19
CA THR A 142 12.79 -33.07 27.50
C THR A 142 13.48 -31.69 27.52
N TRP A 143 13.81 -31.14 26.35
CA TRP A 143 14.43 -29.83 26.26
C TRP A 143 13.39 -28.72 26.45
N GLN A 144 13.65 -27.83 27.40
CA GLN A 144 12.80 -26.68 27.71
C GLN A 144 13.60 -25.38 27.68
N VAL A 145 12.89 -24.26 27.47
CA VAL A 145 13.53 -22.95 27.49
C VAL A 145 13.69 -22.45 28.92
N SER A 146 14.92 -22.42 29.42
CA SER A 146 15.20 -21.93 30.78
C SER A 146 15.15 -20.40 30.90
N GLN A 147 15.68 -19.68 29.89
CA GLN A 147 15.77 -18.22 29.94
C GLN A 147 15.85 -17.60 28.55
N ILE A 148 15.12 -16.49 28.34
CA ILE A 148 15.16 -15.70 27.10
C ILE A 148 15.68 -14.28 27.39
N LYS A 149 16.81 -13.91 26.77
CA LYS A 149 17.35 -12.54 26.76
C LYS A 149 17.37 -11.98 25.35
N ALA A 150 17.65 -10.68 25.22
CA ALA A 150 17.49 -9.93 23.96
C ALA A 150 18.26 -10.51 22.75
N ARG A 151 19.35 -11.25 22.96
CA ARG A 151 20.19 -11.84 21.89
C ARG A 151 20.66 -13.26 22.19
N GLU A 152 20.16 -13.86 23.27
CA GLU A 152 20.56 -15.19 23.70
C GLU A 152 19.39 -15.94 24.32
N VAL A 153 19.35 -17.24 24.09
CA VAL A 153 18.38 -18.17 24.66
C VAL A 153 19.15 -19.32 25.29
N THR A 154 18.79 -19.69 26.52
CA THR A 154 19.37 -20.85 27.19
C THR A 154 18.31 -21.95 27.25
N LEU A 155 18.59 -23.08 26.61
CA LEU A 155 17.80 -24.29 26.70
C LEU A 155 18.37 -25.17 27.82
N SER A 156 17.51 -25.92 28.50
CA SER A 156 17.88 -26.90 29.52
C SER A 156 17.19 -28.23 29.27
N SER A 157 17.91 -29.34 29.38
CA SER A 157 17.32 -30.69 29.35
C SER A 157 16.95 -31.16 30.77
N ALA A 158 16.07 -32.15 30.89
CA ALA A 158 15.80 -32.84 32.16
C ALA A 158 17.05 -33.52 32.75
N SER A 159 18.04 -33.85 31.92
CA SER A 159 19.35 -34.38 32.34
C SER A 159 20.27 -33.33 33.00
N GLY A 160 19.87 -32.05 32.97
CA GLY A 160 20.63 -30.93 33.54
C GLY A 160 21.64 -30.30 32.58
N GLU A 161 21.67 -30.73 31.32
CA GLU A 161 22.47 -30.08 30.29
C GLU A 161 21.89 -28.72 29.92
N SER A 162 22.75 -27.76 29.54
CA SER A 162 22.34 -26.42 29.14
C SER A 162 23.00 -26.00 27.83
N LEU A 163 22.20 -25.54 26.87
CA LEU A 163 22.63 -25.11 25.55
C LEU A 163 22.35 -23.61 25.39
N ASN A 164 23.40 -22.82 25.16
CA ASN A 164 23.28 -21.37 24.94
C ASN A 164 23.31 -21.08 23.43
N LEU A 165 22.20 -20.55 22.93
CA LEU A 165 22.04 -20.16 21.53
C LEU A 165 22.13 -18.65 21.40
N LYS A 166 22.96 -18.17 20.47
CA LYS A 166 23.15 -16.74 20.17
C LYS A 166 22.45 -16.38 18.87
N LEU A 167 21.81 -15.22 18.86
CA LEU A 167 21.15 -14.69 17.68
C LEU A 167 22.20 -14.24 16.67
N GLU A 168 22.16 -14.79 15.46
CA GLU A 168 23.01 -14.33 14.37
C GLU A 168 22.53 -12.97 13.85
N VAL A 169 23.42 -11.99 13.86
CA VAL A 169 23.13 -10.64 13.39
C VAL A 169 23.88 -10.44 12.09
N HIS A 170 23.15 -10.52 10.98
CA HIS A 170 23.69 -10.15 9.68
C HIS A 170 23.66 -8.63 9.54
N ASP A 171 24.70 -7.95 10.07
CA ASP A 171 24.94 -6.52 9.87
C ASP A 171 25.38 -6.26 8.42
N MET A 172 24.51 -6.53 7.46
CA MET A 172 24.71 -6.10 6.08
C MET A 172 24.55 -4.58 6.06
N ARG A 173 25.66 -3.86 6.15
CA ARG A 173 25.71 -2.45 5.76
C ARG A 173 25.23 -2.37 4.32
N ILE A 174 24.03 -1.84 4.13
CA ILE A 174 23.56 -1.41 2.82
C ILE A 174 24.60 -0.39 2.35
N ALA A 175 25.39 -0.76 1.34
CA ALA A 175 26.37 0.14 0.76
C ALA A 175 25.64 1.41 0.35
N GLU A 176 26.20 2.57 0.72
CA GLU A 176 25.65 3.86 0.31
C GLU A 176 25.48 3.80 -1.22
N PRO A 177 24.26 4.07 -1.74
CA PRO A 177 24.02 3.97 -3.17
C PRO A 177 25.11 4.79 -3.87
N PRO A 178 25.71 4.27 -4.95
CA PRO A 178 26.84 4.92 -5.61
C PRO A 178 26.43 6.37 -5.87
N LYS A 179 27.13 7.30 -5.21
CA LYS A 179 26.89 8.72 -5.34
C LYS A 179 26.98 9.01 -6.82
N MET A 180 25.83 9.29 -7.45
CA MET A 180 25.78 9.67 -8.85
C MET A 180 26.82 10.77 -9.00
N ALA A 181 27.83 10.52 -9.83
CA ALA A 181 28.86 11.50 -10.12
C ALA A 181 28.15 12.73 -10.65
N VAL A 182 27.98 13.73 -9.78
CA VAL A 182 27.69 15.08 -10.21
C VAL A 182 28.86 15.43 -11.13
N PRO A 183 28.61 15.76 -12.40
CA PRO A 183 29.70 16.12 -13.31
C PRO A 183 30.52 17.22 -12.66
N GLU A 184 31.83 17.02 -12.65
CA GLU A 184 32.83 17.85 -12.01
C GLU A 184 32.56 19.33 -12.29
N GLN A 185 31.99 20.02 -11.30
CA GLN A 185 31.99 21.47 -11.28
C GLN A 185 33.43 21.87 -10.96
N LYS A 186 34.18 22.26 -12.00
CA LYS A 186 35.38 23.08 -11.84
C LYS A 186 35.04 24.24 -10.92
N GLU A 187 35.81 24.36 -9.83
CA GLU A 187 35.90 25.58 -9.04
C GLU A 187 36.11 26.79 -9.98
N PRO A 188 35.35 27.88 -9.81
CA PRO A 188 35.72 29.14 -10.40
C PRO A 188 36.80 29.78 -9.52
N ASP A 189 38.01 29.88 -10.07
CA ASP A 189 38.97 30.93 -9.69
C ASP A 189 38.28 32.30 -9.81
N GLU A 190 38.50 33.17 -8.83
CA GLU A 190 38.19 34.60 -8.90
C GLU A 190 38.75 35.21 -10.20
N PRO A 191 37.99 36.06 -10.92
CA PRO A 191 38.60 37.01 -11.83
C PRO A 191 38.59 38.40 -11.19
N ALA A 192 39.78 38.86 -10.85
CA ALA A 192 40.07 40.29 -10.83
C ALA A 192 39.66 40.90 -12.18
N ALA A 193 39.10 42.11 -12.11
CA ALA A 193 38.55 42.85 -13.22
C ALA A 193 39.43 42.86 -14.49
N GLN A 194 38.81 42.62 -15.65
CA GLN A 194 39.08 43.39 -16.84
C GLN A 194 37.96 43.31 -17.88
N THR A 195 37.67 44.50 -18.38
CA THR A 195 36.66 44.94 -19.33
C THR A 195 36.79 44.31 -20.72
N ALA A 196 35.61 44.01 -21.29
CA ALA A 196 35.21 43.98 -22.72
C ALA A 196 36.05 43.18 -23.74
N GLU A 197 35.40 42.20 -24.37
CA GLU A 197 34.88 42.30 -25.75
C GLU A 197 34.51 40.89 -26.25
N ASN A 198 33.22 40.56 -26.20
CA ASN A 198 32.51 39.81 -27.24
C ASN A 198 31.02 39.78 -26.87
N SER A 199 30.33 40.79 -27.35
CA SER A 199 28.90 40.89 -27.53
C SER A 199 28.40 39.76 -28.45
N ASP A 200 27.63 38.82 -27.91
CA ASP A 200 26.35 38.31 -28.49
C ASP A 200 25.79 37.11 -27.70
N ALA A 201 25.49 37.31 -26.41
CA ALA A 201 24.59 36.40 -25.69
C ALA A 201 23.36 37.23 -25.31
N PRO A 202 22.16 36.90 -25.82
CA PRO A 202 21.00 37.76 -25.63
C PRO A 202 20.69 37.88 -24.14
N LEU A 203 20.15 39.04 -23.74
CA LEU A 203 19.64 39.42 -22.41
C LEU A 203 18.54 38.47 -21.83
N SER A 204 18.53 37.19 -22.14
CA SER A 204 17.26 36.48 -22.38
C SER A 204 16.85 35.45 -21.32
N ARG A 205 17.61 35.17 -20.27
CA ARG A 205 17.17 34.17 -19.26
C ARG A 205 17.33 34.62 -17.81
N ALA A 206 18.44 35.26 -17.48
CA ALA A 206 18.66 35.78 -16.13
C ALA A 206 17.70 36.94 -15.79
N GLU A 207 17.41 37.84 -16.74
CA GLU A 207 16.43 38.92 -16.55
C GLU A 207 14.99 38.41 -16.59
N GLU A 208 14.68 37.43 -17.45
CA GLU A 208 13.35 36.82 -17.52
C GLU A 208 12.97 36.15 -16.19
N ILE A 209 13.92 35.45 -15.54
CA ILE A 209 13.70 34.87 -14.22
C ILE A 209 13.43 35.96 -13.17
N ARG A 210 14.17 37.08 -13.21
CA ARG A 210 13.98 38.19 -12.27
C ARG A 210 12.60 38.85 -12.46
N GLN A 211 12.16 39.02 -13.70
CA GLN A 211 10.84 39.56 -14.02
C GLN A 211 9.72 38.61 -13.57
N ARG A 212 9.88 37.30 -13.80
CA ARG A 212 8.90 36.28 -13.40
C ARG A 212 8.74 36.20 -11.88
N ILE A 213 9.84 36.33 -11.11
CA ILE A 213 9.79 36.36 -9.65
C ILE A 213 9.11 37.63 -9.14
N ALA A 214 9.40 38.80 -9.74
CA ALA A 214 8.77 40.06 -9.35
C ALA A 214 7.25 40.01 -9.58
N GLN A 215 6.79 39.53 -10.75
CA GLN A 215 5.37 39.36 -11.05
C GLN A 215 4.69 38.36 -10.11
N ARG A 216 5.33 37.20 -9.85
CA ARG A 216 4.79 36.18 -8.93
C ARG A 216 4.59 36.72 -7.53
N ARG A 217 5.49 37.59 -7.07
CA ARG A 217 5.44 38.18 -5.73
C ARG A 217 4.35 39.23 -5.60
N GLU A 218 4.10 40.01 -6.65
CA GLU A 218 3.03 41.01 -6.67
C GLU A 218 1.65 40.35 -6.79
N GLU A 219 1.55 39.25 -7.56
CA GLU A 219 0.36 38.40 -7.60
C GLU A 219 0.05 37.80 -6.22
N LEU A 220 1.07 37.26 -5.54
CA LEU A 220 0.94 36.76 -4.17
C LEU A 220 0.51 37.86 -3.19
N ARG A 221 1.00 39.10 -3.36
CA ARG A 221 0.61 40.23 -2.51
C ARG A 221 -0.85 40.61 -2.73
N ARG A 222 -1.30 40.68 -3.98
CA ARG A 222 -2.72 40.96 -4.31
C ARG A 222 -3.65 39.85 -3.82
N ALA A 223 -3.23 38.59 -3.92
CA ALA A 223 -3.99 37.46 -3.39
C ALA A 223 -4.03 37.46 -1.85
N ALA A 224 -2.96 37.89 -1.18
CA ALA A 224 -2.95 38.06 0.27
C ALA A 224 -3.83 39.23 0.72
N GLU A 225 -3.83 40.35 -0.02
CA GLU A 225 -4.73 41.49 0.23
C GLU A 225 -6.20 41.10 -0.01
N ALA A 226 -6.52 40.41 -1.10
CA ALA A 226 -7.88 39.91 -1.37
C ALA A 226 -8.36 38.89 -0.33
N LYS A 227 -7.48 37.99 0.13
CA LYS A 227 -7.82 37.08 1.23
C LYS A 227 -7.97 37.80 2.56
N ALA A 228 -7.18 38.84 2.82
CA ALA A 228 -7.31 39.66 4.02
C ALA A 228 -8.61 40.49 4.04
N ASP A 229 -9.17 40.81 2.87
CA ASP A 229 -10.47 41.49 2.75
C ASP A 229 -11.66 40.52 2.90
N ASP A 230 -11.48 39.23 2.56
CA ASP A 230 -12.51 38.18 2.70
C ASP A 230 -12.48 37.45 4.05
N GLU A 231 -11.38 37.54 4.82
CA GLU A 231 -11.23 36.92 6.14
C GLU A 231 -11.40 37.97 7.25
N GLU A 232 -12.54 37.94 7.95
CA GLU A 232 -12.71 38.56 9.27
C GLU A 232 -11.54 38.18 10.21
N PRO A 233 -11.08 39.11 11.06
CA PRO A 233 -9.70 39.13 11.54
C PRO A 233 -9.35 37.92 12.43
N GLU A 234 -8.23 37.26 12.15
CA GLU A 234 -7.59 36.24 13.00
C GLU A 234 -7.40 36.68 14.48
N ALA A 235 -7.52 37.98 14.77
CA ALA A 235 -7.55 38.53 16.12
C ALA A 235 -8.71 37.98 16.97
N ASP A 236 -9.87 37.73 16.37
CA ASP A 236 -11.05 37.16 17.06
C ASP A 236 -10.90 35.65 17.31
N TYR A 237 -10.24 34.92 16.40
CA TYR A 237 -9.93 33.51 16.63
C TYR A 237 -8.91 33.32 17.75
N ARG A 238 -7.86 34.15 17.80
CA ARG A 238 -6.88 34.10 18.89
C ARG A 238 -7.50 34.53 20.22
N SER A 239 -8.35 35.54 20.24
CA SER A 239 -9.04 35.99 21.47
C SER A 239 -10.05 34.95 21.96
N ALA A 240 -10.79 34.29 21.04
CA ALA A 240 -11.70 33.19 21.36
C ALA A 240 -10.96 32.00 22.00
N ILE A 241 -9.83 31.57 21.44
CA ILE A 241 -9.03 30.48 21.99
C ILE A 241 -8.47 30.86 23.37
N GLN A 242 -7.97 32.09 23.53
CA GLN A 242 -7.40 32.56 24.80
C GLN A 242 -8.46 32.71 25.91
N SER A 243 -9.69 33.10 25.58
CA SER A 243 -10.80 33.17 26.53
C SER A 243 -11.32 31.78 26.98
N MET A 244 -11.21 30.75 26.14
CA MET A 244 -11.53 29.37 26.55
C MET A 244 -10.48 28.81 27.51
N ILE A 245 -9.20 29.11 27.28
CA ILE A 245 -8.09 28.70 28.15
C ILE A 245 -8.15 29.39 29.51
N ASN A 246 -8.54 30.67 29.55
CA ASN A 246 -8.59 31.44 30.80
C ASN A 246 -9.93 31.34 31.55
N ARG A 247 -10.85 30.45 31.15
CA ARG A 247 -12.11 30.28 31.87
C ARG A 247 -11.87 29.38 33.10
N PRO A 248 -11.90 29.91 34.34
CA PRO A 248 -11.75 29.08 35.52
C PRO A 248 -12.98 28.18 35.68
N ASP A 249 -12.74 26.90 35.92
CA ASP A 249 -13.76 25.89 36.23
C ASP A 249 -14.67 26.38 37.37
N ARG A 250 -15.89 26.82 37.02
CA ARG A 250 -16.98 26.98 37.97
C ARG A 250 -17.57 25.61 38.25
N ASN A 251 -16.83 24.77 38.97
CA ASN A 251 -17.37 23.52 39.50
C ASN A 251 -16.70 23.18 40.83
N ASN A 252 -16.87 24.05 41.83
CA ASN A 252 -16.73 23.66 43.23
C ASN A 252 -17.39 24.70 44.15
N THR A 253 -18.72 24.75 44.17
CA THR A 253 -19.48 25.46 45.22
C THR A 253 -20.93 24.97 45.24
N ASP A 254 -21.12 23.67 45.45
CA ASP A 254 -22.40 23.10 45.90
C ASP A 254 -22.14 21.87 46.79
N LYS A 255 -21.26 22.05 47.79
CA LYS A 255 -21.11 21.11 48.91
C LYS A 255 -20.78 21.87 50.20
N ASP A 256 -21.61 22.83 50.58
CA ASP A 256 -21.63 23.26 51.99
C ASP A 256 -22.97 23.90 52.37
N GLY A 257 -24.03 23.08 52.38
CA GLY A 257 -25.38 23.60 52.59
C GLY A 257 -26.40 22.61 53.13
N ASN A 258 -26.01 21.54 53.85
CA ASN A 258 -27.00 20.83 54.66
C ASN A 258 -26.42 20.00 55.81
N ARG A 259 -25.87 20.68 56.83
CA ARG A 259 -25.83 20.15 58.20
C ARG A 259 -25.98 21.29 59.19
N LYS A 260 -27.22 21.57 59.62
CA LYS A 260 -27.62 21.78 61.03
C LYS A 260 -29.02 22.38 61.14
N LYS A 261 -29.72 21.94 62.20
CA LYS A 261 -31.03 22.36 62.76
C LYS A 261 -32.22 21.69 62.06
N LYS A 262 -33.15 21.03 62.74
CA LYS A 262 -33.49 20.96 64.17
C LYS A 262 -34.29 19.67 64.41
#